data_AF-A0A9E2FHH9-F1
#
_entry.id   AF-A0A9E2FHH9-F1
#
_cell.length_a   1.000
_cell.length_b   1.000
_cell.length_c   1.000
_cell.angle_alpha   90.00
_cell.angle_beta   90.00
_cell.angle_gamma   90.00
#
_symmetry.space_group_name_H-M   'P 1'
#
loop_
_entity.id
_entity.type
_entity.pdbx_description
1 polymer ?
#
loop_
_entity_poly.entity_id
_entity_poly.type
_entity_poly.pdbx_seq_one_letter_code
_entity_poly.pdbx_strand_id
1 'polypeptide(L)'
;EYAPDCSLRFQHEPARDVTRLSLVFPLTNVGAGLMRSEPPEPSNQDPTDQASILEALEDLQMSASFLEVFPTDLPEEDIIIDWAGRDPASYLDPTEWSVTVLLGTSYTQPDPAGVFYVWTDVYPNVVRGDTNGSGAWTEIDAQLITQYIALNDYTDGVLDGMVTILGFASDFSLYDINHDGVVDNLDVTGFFRDGDSDRDGDVDLVDVAAFQRCFYLADPSGTFCTAMDFRGDGQVDRGDFRRFVGSLTGPLDELESGR
;
A
#
# COMPACT_ATOMS: atom_id res chain seq x y z
N GLU A 1 -21.22 13.24 0.96
CA GLU A 1 -20.55 11.93 0.86
C GLU A 1 -21.58 10.94 0.36
N TYR A 2 -21.34 10.34 -0.80
CA TYR A 2 -22.18 9.27 -1.33
C TYR A 2 -21.76 7.96 -0.66
N ALA A 3 -22.51 7.53 0.35
CA ALA A 3 -22.20 6.37 1.19
C ALA A 3 -23.39 5.40 1.22
N PRO A 4 -23.71 4.74 0.10
CA PRO A 4 -24.88 3.88 0.01
C PRO A 4 -24.68 2.60 0.83
N ASP A 5 -25.77 2.10 1.42
CA ASP A 5 -25.77 0.83 2.12
C ASP A 5 -25.46 -0.32 1.14
N CYS A 6 -24.36 -1.03 1.38
CA CYS A 6 -23.95 -2.17 0.57
C CYS A 6 -23.86 -3.46 1.40
N SER A 7 -24.21 -4.59 0.79
CA SER A 7 -24.13 -5.90 1.42
C SER A 7 -22.80 -6.57 1.12
N LEU A 8 -21.90 -6.59 2.10
CA LEU A 8 -20.66 -7.36 2.05
C LEU A 8 -20.91 -8.81 2.51
N ARG A 9 -20.55 -9.79 1.67
CA ARG A 9 -20.69 -11.22 1.98
C ARG A 9 -19.35 -11.80 2.39
N PHE A 10 -19.40 -12.67 3.40
CA PHE A 10 -18.22 -13.31 3.97
C PHE A 10 -18.37 -14.82 3.97
N GLN A 11 -17.34 -15.53 3.53
CA GLN A 11 -17.24 -16.98 3.64
C GLN A 11 -15.81 -17.36 4.00
N HIS A 12 -15.61 -18.07 5.10
CA HIS A 12 -14.32 -18.67 5.44
C HIS A 12 -14.35 -20.18 5.16
N GLU A 13 -13.31 -20.70 4.52
CA GLU A 13 -13.10 -22.12 4.23
C GLU A 13 -12.01 -22.70 5.16
N PRO A 14 -12.37 -23.34 6.29
CA PRO A 14 -11.39 -23.75 7.31
C PRO A 14 -10.35 -24.76 6.80
N ALA A 15 -10.70 -25.56 5.79
CA ALA A 15 -9.80 -26.56 5.24
C ALA A 15 -8.62 -25.95 4.47
N ARG A 16 -8.76 -24.72 3.98
CA ARG A 16 -7.73 -23.98 3.24
C ARG A 16 -7.20 -22.77 4.00
N ASP A 17 -7.84 -22.43 5.12
CA ASP A 17 -7.61 -21.17 5.84
C ASP A 17 -7.75 -19.94 4.94
N VAL A 18 -8.76 -19.95 4.07
CA VAL A 18 -9.04 -18.86 3.11
C VAL A 18 -10.34 -18.18 3.46
N THR A 19 -10.29 -16.86 3.63
CA THR A 19 -11.48 -16.01 3.73
C THR A 19 -11.77 -15.34 2.40
N ARG A 20 -12.97 -15.54 1.88
CA ARG A 20 -13.49 -14.83 0.72
C ARG A 20 -14.45 -13.73 1.17
N LEU A 21 -14.12 -12.51 0.77
CA LEU A 21 -15.03 -11.37 0.81
C LEU A 21 -15.65 -11.19 -0.57
N SER A 22 -16.93 -10.82 -0.63
CA SER A 22 -17.60 -10.52 -1.90
C SER A 22 -18.54 -9.34 -1.71
N LEU A 23 -18.21 -8.24 -2.38
CA LEU A 23 -19.09 -7.09 -2.55
C LEU A 23 -19.93 -7.31 -3.82
N VAL A 24 -21.24 -7.17 -3.70
CA VAL A 24 -22.15 -7.18 -4.86
C VAL A 24 -22.83 -5.83 -4.91
N PHE A 25 -22.56 -5.07 -5.96
CA PHE A 25 -23.08 -3.72 -6.14
C PHE A 25 -23.58 -3.53 -7.57
N PRO A 26 -24.74 -2.88 -7.78
CA PRO A 26 -25.32 -2.75 -9.12
C PRO A 26 -24.57 -1.70 -9.96
N LEU A 27 -24.35 -2.01 -11.24
CA LEU A 27 -23.74 -1.08 -12.18
C LEU A 27 -24.67 0.07 -12.58
N THR A 28 -25.98 -0.16 -12.58
CA THR A 28 -27.01 0.80 -13.00
C THR A 28 -28.22 0.76 -12.07
N ASN A 29 -29.04 1.80 -12.05
CA ASN A 29 -30.27 1.85 -11.25
C ASN A 29 -31.28 0.74 -11.67
N VAL A 30 -31.24 0.28 -12.94
CA VAL A 30 -31.97 -0.94 -13.37
C VAL A 30 -31.49 -2.18 -12.61
N GLY A 31 -30.17 -2.35 -12.49
CA GLY A 31 -29.58 -3.40 -11.68
C GLY A 31 -29.95 -3.27 -10.20
N ALA A 32 -29.96 -2.04 -9.68
CA ALA A 32 -30.30 -1.75 -8.28
C ALA A 32 -31.74 -2.17 -7.95
N GLY A 33 -32.71 -1.75 -8.78
CA GLY A 33 -34.11 -2.17 -8.65
C GLY A 33 -34.27 -3.69 -8.74
N LEU A 34 -33.60 -4.36 -9.67
CA LEU A 34 -33.62 -5.83 -9.78
C LEU A 34 -33.08 -6.53 -8.53
N MET A 35 -32.00 -6.02 -7.92
CA MET A 35 -31.44 -6.57 -6.68
C MET A 35 -32.40 -6.44 -5.49
N ARG A 36 -33.22 -5.39 -5.45
CA ARG A 36 -34.22 -5.14 -4.40
C ARG A 36 -35.62 -5.65 -4.73
N SER A 37 -35.84 -6.18 -5.93
CA SER A 37 -37.17 -6.55 -6.44
C SER A 37 -38.15 -5.36 -6.49
N GLU A 38 -37.63 -4.18 -6.84
CA GLU A 38 -38.34 -2.90 -6.93
C GLU A 38 -38.20 -2.31 -8.35
N PRO A 39 -39.08 -1.37 -8.77
CA PRO A 39 -38.84 -0.58 -9.98
C PRO A 39 -37.55 0.25 -9.85
N PRO A 40 -36.81 0.48 -10.95
CA PRO A 40 -35.63 1.33 -10.92
C PRO A 40 -35.98 2.77 -10.56
N GLU A 41 -35.21 3.34 -9.64
CA GLU A 41 -35.27 4.77 -9.30
C GLU A 41 -34.40 5.58 -10.27
N PRO A 42 -34.71 6.87 -10.47
CA PRO A 42 -33.89 7.74 -11.31
C PRO A 42 -32.55 8.04 -10.64
N SER A 43 -31.51 8.30 -11.44
CA SER A 43 -30.29 8.94 -10.92
C SER A 43 -30.62 10.35 -10.45
N ASN A 44 -30.48 10.58 -9.15
CA ASN A 44 -30.95 11.79 -8.47
C ASN A 44 -30.01 12.25 -7.34
N GLN A 45 -28.91 11.55 -7.13
CA GLN A 45 -27.88 11.85 -6.11
C GLN A 45 -28.39 11.69 -4.67
N ASP A 46 -29.50 10.97 -4.47
CA ASP A 46 -30.06 10.71 -3.15
C ASP A 46 -29.41 9.43 -2.57
N PRO A 47 -28.50 9.54 -1.58
CA PRO A 47 -27.86 8.37 -1.02
C PRO A 47 -28.83 7.51 -0.17
N THR A 48 -30.08 7.96 0.03
CA THR A 48 -31.07 7.25 0.83
C THR A 48 -31.95 6.27 0.04
N ASP A 49 -31.82 6.24 -1.29
CA ASP A 49 -32.61 5.39 -2.19
C ASP A 49 -31.75 4.34 -2.94
N GLN A 50 -32.18 3.83 -4.10
CA GLN A 50 -31.41 2.87 -4.89
C GLN A 50 -30.11 3.45 -5.45
N ALA A 51 -28.99 2.99 -4.93
CA ALA A 51 -27.67 3.38 -5.42
C ALA A 51 -27.11 2.49 -6.55
N SER A 52 -26.27 3.05 -7.41
CA SER A 52 -25.51 2.31 -8.43
C SER A 52 -24.15 2.94 -8.77
N ILE A 53 -23.26 2.19 -9.42
CA ILE A 53 -21.97 2.74 -9.88
C ILE A 53 -22.17 3.86 -10.90
N LEU A 54 -23.13 3.72 -11.81
CA LEU A 54 -23.45 4.76 -12.79
C LEU A 54 -23.78 6.10 -12.10
N GLU A 55 -24.65 6.06 -11.10
CA GLU A 55 -25.04 7.26 -10.36
C GLU A 55 -23.86 7.88 -9.60
N ALA A 56 -23.04 7.06 -8.93
CA ALA A 56 -21.83 7.54 -8.28
C ALA A 56 -20.86 8.24 -9.26
N LEU A 57 -20.74 7.72 -10.49
CA LEU A 57 -19.92 8.32 -11.53
C LEU A 57 -20.54 9.59 -12.15
N GLU A 58 -21.87 9.68 -12.21
CA GLU A 58 -22.58 10.90 -12.59
C GLU A 58 -22.37 12.01 -11.55
N ASP A 59 -22.38 11.68 -10.27
CA ASP A 59 -22.05 12.60 -9.18
C ASP A 59 -20.62 13.09 -9.24
N LEU A 60 -19.68 12.17 -9.53
CA LEU A 60 -18.27 12.47 -9.72
C LEU A 60 -18.06 13.41 -10.92
N GLN A 61 -18.69 13.10 -12.06
CA GLN A 61 -18.62 13.92 -13.27
C GLN A 61 -19.19 15.32 -13.03
N MET A 62 -20.32 15.43 -12.34
CA MET A 62 -20.92 16.73 -12.02
C MET A 62 -20.00 17.54 -11.10
N SER A 63 -19.44 16.89 -10.08
CA SER A 63 -18.48 17.53 -9.15
C SER A 63 -17.25 18.03 -9.90
N ALA A 64 -16.66 17.21 -10.77
CA ALA A 64 -15.53 17.58 -11.59
C ALA A 64 -15.85 18.76 -12.53
N SER A 65 -17.01 18.75 -13.20
CA SER A 65 -17.46 19.85 -14.05
C SER A 65 -17.68 21.16 -13.29
N PHE A 66 -18.08 21.11 -12.01
CA PHE A 66 -18.17 22.30 -11.18
C PHE A 66 -16.77 22.85 -10.86
N LEU A 67 -15.82 21.99 -10.49
CA LEU A 67 -14.44 22.36 -10.16
C LEU A 67 -13.69 22.91 -11.37
N GLU A 68 -13.96 22.43 -12.58
CA GLU A 68 -13.37 22.98 -13.81
C GLU A 68 -13.70 24.47 -14.01
N VAL A 69 -14.89 24.90 -13.54
CA VAL A 69 -15.33 26.30 -13.62
C VAL A 69 -14.95 27.10 -12.37
N PHE A 70 -14.89 26.45 -11.21
CA PHE A 70 -14.65 27.05 -9.90
C PHE A 70 -13.60 26.27 -9.10
N PRO A 71 -12.32 26.33 -9.51
CA PRO A 71 -11.26 25.63 -8.80
C PRO A 71 -11.03 26.24 -7.40
N THR A 72 -10.69 25.40 -6.44
CA THR A 72 -10.34 25.80 -5.06
C THR A 72 -8.87 25.59 -4.73
N ASP A 73 -8.08 25.04 -5.66
CA ASP A 73 -6.65 24.73 -5.50
C ASP A 73 -6.38 23.73 -4.36
N LEU A 74 -7.39 22.92 -4.01
CA LEU A 74 -7.27 21.86 -3.02
C LEU A 74 -6.71 20.59 -3.67
N PRO A 75 -5.78 19.86 -3.02
CA PRO A 75 -5.16 18.67 -3.60
C PRO A 75 -6.16 17.58 -4.03
N GLU A 76 -7.31 17.48 -3.37
CA GLU A 76 -8.34 16.48 -3.68
C GLU A 76 -9.00 16.74 -5.05
N GLU A 77 -8.91 17.96 -5.58
CA GLU A 77 -9.44 18.31 -6.91
C GLU A 77 -8.69 17.57 -8.02
N ASP A 78 -7.37 17.43 -7.89
CA ASP A 78 -6.50 16.77 -8.88
C ASP A 78 -6.93 15.31 -9.14
N ILE A 79 -7.57 14.68 -8.15
CA ILE A 79 -8.02 13.28 -8.25
C ILE A 79 -9.26 13.16 -9.15
N ILE A 80 -10.14 14.16 -9.14
CA ILE A 80 -11.46 14.07 -9.78
C ILE A 80 -11.62 14.99 -10.99
N ILE A 81 -10.80 16.02 -11.14
CA ILE A 81 -10.96 17.07 -12.16
C ILE A 81 -11.01 16.50 -13.58
N ASP A 82 -10.25 15.44 -13.85
CA ASP A 82 -10.19 14.76 -15.14
C ASP A 82 -11.50 14.06 -15.53
N TRP A 83 -12.46 13.92 -14.61
CA TRP A 83 -13.80 13.43 -14.90
C TRP A 83 -14.70 14.46 -15.56
N ALA A 84 -14.31 15.74 -15.60
CA ALA A 84 -15.07 16.78 -16.29
C ALA A 84 -15.29 16.39 -17.76
N GLY A 85 -16.56 16.34 -18.17
CA GLY A 85 -16.95 15.97 -19.54
C GLY A 85 -16.78 14.49 -19.92
N ARG A 86 -16.35 13.61 -19.01
CA ARG A 86 -16.41 12.16 -19.24
C ARG A 86 -17.86 11.68 -19.24
N ASP A 87 -18.15 10.62 -20.00
CA ASP A 87 -19.45 9.95 -19.97
C ASP A 87 -19.40 8.77 -18.97
N PRO A 88 -20.10 8.85 -17.82
CA PRO A 88 -20.14 7.78 -16.81
C PRO A 88 -20.49 6.40 -17.38
N ALA A 89 -21.39 6.33 -18.36
CA ALA A 89 -21.83 5.06 -18.95
C ALA A 89 -20.71 4.33 -19.71
N SER A 90 -19.69 5.06 -20.17
CA SER A 90 -18.54 4.51 -20.87
C SER A 90 -17.52 3.81 -19.94
N TYR A 91 -17.68 3.90 -18.61
CA TYR A 91 -16.77 3.33 -17.62
C TYR A 91 -17.41 2.21 -16.79
N LEU A 92 -18.52 1.63 -17.26
CA LEU A 92 -19.24 0.57 -16.54
C LEU A 92 -18.73 -0.85 -16.80
N ASP A 93 -17.62 -1.03 -17.54
CA ASP A 93 -17.02 -2.36 -17.77
C ASP A 93 -16.09 -2.74 -16.61
N PRO A 94 -16.46 -3.69 -15.73
CA PRO A 94 -15.66 -4.04 -14.56
C PRO A 94 -14.35 -4.75 -14.93
N THR A 95 -14.18 -5.19 -16.18
CA THR A 95 -12.93 -5.81 -16.64
C THR A 95 -11.81 -4.79 -16.85
N GLU A 96 -12.15 -3.51 -16.94
CA GLU A 96 -11.20 -2.39 -17.05
C GLU A 96 -10.90 -1.75 -15.68
N TRP A 97 -11.55 -2.22 -14.61
CA TRP A 97 -11.39 -1.64 -13.29
C TRP A 97 -10.20 -2.25 -12.55
N SER A 98 -9.49 -1.41 -11.80
CA SER A 98 -8.64 -1.83 -10.69
C SER A 98 -9.39 -1.64 -9.38
N VAL A 99 -9.10 -2.49 -8.40
CA VAL A 99 -9.71 -2.41 -7.07
C VAL A 99 -8.59 -2.37 -6.04
N THR A 100 -8.54 -1.31 -5.25
CA THR A 100 -7.72 -1.26 -4.04
C THR A 100 -8.57 -1.67 -2.84
N VAL A 101 -8.14 -2.68 -2.09
CA VAL A 101 -8.82 -3.14 -0.88
C VAL A 101 -7.93 -2.88 0.32
N LEU A 102 -8.39 -2.07 1.27
CA LEU A 102 -7.75 -1.88 2.56
C LEU A 102 -8.39 -2.83 3.58
N LEU A 103 -7.61 -3.74 4.17
CA LEU A 103 -8.08 -4.63 5.21
C LEU A 103 -7.57 -4.14 6.57
N GLY A 104 -8.51 -3.73 7.43
CA GLY A 104 -8.25 -3.38 8.82
C GLY A 104 -8.85 -4.39 9.79
N THR A 105 -8.16 -4.63 10.89
CA THR A 105 -8.68 -5.37 12.05
C THR A 105 -8.79 -4.42 13.25
N SER A 106 -9.55 -4.81 14.27
CA SER A 106 -9.58 -4.08 15.55
C SER A 106 -9.01 -4.97 16.65
N TYR A 107 -8.50 -4.35 17.71
CA TYR A 107 -8.07 -5.08 18.88
C TYR A 107 -9.23 -5.84 19.52
N THR A 108 -8.92 -7.00 20.11
CA THR A 108 -9.93 -7.83 20.81
C THR A 108 -10.56 -7.13 22.02
N GLN A 109 -9.91 -6.09 22.55
CA GLN A 109 -10.47 -5.17 23.52
C GLN A 109 -10.48 -3.76 22.93
N PRO A 110 -11.58 -2.99 23.10
CA PRO A 110 -11.59 -1.59 22.69
C PRO A 110 -10.52 -0.83 23.47
N ASP A 111 -9.71 -0.03 22.79
CA ASP A 111 -8.77 0.86 23.45
C ASP A 111 -9.56 1.92 24.24
N PRO A 112 -9.28 2.13 25.54
CA PRO A 112 -9.96 3.14 26.35
C PRO A 112 -9.78 4.58 25.83
N ALA A 113 -8.80 4.84 24.96
CA ALA A 113 -8.56 6.13 24.31
C ALA A 113 -9.26 6.28 22.94
N GLY A 114 -9.84 5.24 22.35
CA GLY A 114 -10.56 5.34 21.06
C GLY A 114 -10.70 4.04 20.26
N VAL A 115 -11.35 4.11 19.10
CA VAL A 115 -11.49 2.96 18.18
C VAL A 115 -10.30 2.95 17.22
N PHE A 116 -9.14 2.49 17.68
CA PHE A 116 -7.99 2.30 16.79
C PHE A 116 -8.20 1.03 15.96
N TYR A 117 -8.14 1.19 14.63
CA TYR A 117 -8.07 0.10 13.69
C TYR A 117 -6.60 -0.14 13.34
N VAL A 118 -6.20 -1.40 13.27
CA VAL A 118 -4.90 -1.81 12.74
C VAL A 118 -5.12 -2.20 11.29
N TRP A 119 -4.62 -1.40 10.35
CA TRP A 119 -4.56 -1.78 8.94
C TRP A 119 -3.52 -2.88 8.80
N THR A 120 -3.96 -4.06 8.34
CA THR A 120 -3.11 -5.24 8.26
C THR A 120 -2.64 -5.52 6.84
N ASP A 121 -3.39 -5.08 5.83
CA ASP A 121 -3.10 -5.43 4.44
C ASP A 121 -3.73 -4.46 3.44
N VAL A 122 -3.11 -4.36 2.25
CA VAL A 122 -3.64 -3.64 1.09
C VAL A 122 -3.50 -4.50 -0.16
N TYR A 123 -4.59 -4.69 -0.89
CA TYR A 123 -4.63 -5.43 -2.16
C TYR A 123 -4.87 -4.47 -3.34
N PRO A 124 -4.33 -4.73 -4.55
CA PRO A 124 -3.41 -5.82 -4.89
C PRO A 124 -1.98 -5.51 -4.44
N ASN A 125 -1.41 -6.43 -3.66
CA ASN A 125 0.01 -6.54 -3.31
C ASN A 125 0.77 -5.20 -3.26
N VAL A 126 0.51 -4.37 -2.25
CA VAL A 126 1.39 -3.23 -1.98
C VAL A 126 2.82 -3.75 -1.80
N VAL A 127 3.71 -3.30 -2.67
CA VAL A 127 5.13 -3.57 -2.50
C VAL A 127 5.61 -2.61 -1.43
N ARG A 128 5.94 -3.16 -0.27
CA ARG A 128 6.46 -2.34 0.82
C ARG A 128 7.70 -1.59 0.34
N GLY A 129 7.69 -0.28 0.56
CA GLY A 129 8.73 0.64 0.13
C GLY A 129 8.52 1.24 -1.25
N ASP A 130 7.66 0.69 -2.12
CA ASP A 130 7.34 1.30 -3.42
C ASP A 130 6.59 2.63 -3.24
N THR A 131 7.37 3.70 -3.06
CA THR A 131 6.90 5.05 -2.74
C THR A 131 6.41 5.80 -3.98
N ASN A 132 6.73 5.30 -5.18
CA ASN A 132 6.29 5.87 -6.45
C ASN A 132 5.19 5.07 -7.16
N GLY A 133 4.80 3.90 -6.62
CA GLY A 133 3.73 3.06 -7.16
C GLY A 133 4.11 2.34 -8.45
N SER A 134 5.40 2.09 -8.70
CA SER A 134 5.89 1.39 -9.88
C SER A 134 5.64 -0.12 -9.85
N GLY A 135 5.24 -0.66 -8.71
CA GLY A 135 5.11 -2.07 -8.43
C GLY A 135 6.43 -2.75 -8.03
N ALA A 136 7.47 -1.98 -7.73
CA ALA A 136 8.76 -2.49 -7.28
C ALA A 136 9.46 -1.49 -6.35
N TRP A 137 10.24 -2.00 -5.39
CA TRP A 137 11.19 -1.18 -4.63
C TRP A 137 12.47 -1.01 -5.44
N THR A 138 12.85 0.24 -5.71
CA THR A 138 14.03 0.57 -6.52
C THR A 138 14.88 1.67 -5.85
N GLU A 139 16.04 1.99 -6.44
CA GLU A 139 16.85 3.13 -5.98
C GLU A 139 16.07 4.46 -6.06
N ILE A 140 15.11 4.58 -6.99
CA ILE A 140 14.26 5.77 -7.10
C ILE A 140 13.44 5.96 -5.82
N ASP A 141 12.93 4.88 -5.23
CA ASP A 141 12.14 4.96 -4.00
C ASP A 141 12.99 5.35 -2.80
N ALA A 142 14.20 4.79 -2.68
CA ALA A 142 15.17 5.20 -1.67
C ALA A 142 15.55 6.69 -1.80
N GLN A 143 15.67 7.19 -3.03
CA GLN A 143 15.90 8.61 -3.31
C GLN A 143 14.69 9.47 -2.91
N LEU A 144 13.45 9.00 -3.12
CA LEU A 144 12.24 9.71 -2.72
C LEU A 144 12.13 9.83 -1.19
N ILE A 145 12.48 8.78 -0.43
CA ILE A 145 12.55 8.86 1.04
C ILE A 145 13.63 9.83 1.47
N THR A 146 14.83 9.74 0.89
CA THR A 146 15.94 10.66 1.19
C THR A 146 15.53 12.11 0.92
N GLN A 147 14.82 12.35 -0.18
CA GLN A 147 14.29 13.67 -0.52
C GLN A 147 13.21 14.11 0.48
N TYR A 148 12.31 13.22 0.88
CA TYR A 148 11.29 13.50 1.88
C TYR A 148 11.93 13.91 3.21
N ILE A 149 12.93 13.18 3.70
CA ILE A 149 13.69 13.52 4.91
C ILE A 149 14.29 14.92 4.73
N ALA A 150 15.04 15.16 3.66
CA ALA A 150 15.70 16.45 3.44
C ALA A 150 14.73 17.65 3.39
N LEU A 151 13.49 17.45 2.95
CA LEU A 151 12.46 18.49 2.88
C LEU A 151 11.73 18.69 4.23
N ASN A 152 11.63 17.66 5.06
CA ASN A 152 10.77 17.66 6.25
C ASN A 152 11.51 17.48 7.58
N ASP A 153 12.83 17.29 7.59
CA ASP A 153 13.67 17.09 8.79
C ASP A 153 13.38 18.18 9.85
N TYR A 154 13.23 19.44 9.44
CA TYR A 154 12.98 20.56 10.35
C TYR A 154 11.52 20.74 10.83
N THR A 155 10.62 19.81 10.54
CA THR A 155 9.19 19.95 10.89
C THR A 155 8.94 19.90 12.39
N ASP A 156 9.79 19.22 13.17
CA ASP A 156 9.74 19.20 14.63
C ASP A 156 10.65 20.27 15.29
N GLY A 157 11.34 21.07 14.48
CA GLY A 157 12.26 22.12 14.92
C GLY A 157 13.70 21.65 15.17
N VAL A 158 14.03 20.40 14.84
CA VAL A 158 15.38 19.80 14.89
C VAL A 158 15.83 19.45 13.48
N LEU A 159 17.14 19.44 13.21
CA LEU A 159 17.69 19.00 11.93
C LEU A 159 18.65 17.83 12.23
N ASP A 160 18.11 16.63 12.30
CA ASP A 160 18.83 15.42 12.72
C ASP A 160 18.76 14.26 11.73
N GLY A 161 18.20 14.50 10.54
CA GLY A 161 18.04 13.51 9.48
C GLY A 161 16.86 12.57 9.73
N MET A 162 15.88 13.00 10.52
CA MET A 162 14.70 12.22 10.90
C MET A 162 13.44 13.05 10.73
N VAL A 163 12.32 12.42 10.40
CA VAL A 163 11.01 13.07 10.37
C VAL A 163 10.09 12.33 11.33
N THR A 164 9.87 12.92 12.51
CA THR A 164 8.97 12.35 13.51
C THR A 164 7.51 12.50 13.09
N ILE A 165 6.77 11.39 13.01
CA ILE A 165 5.34 11.41 12.69
C ILE A 165 4.53 11.63 13.98
N LEU A 166 4.00 12.85 14.13
CA LEU A 166 3.18 13.19 15.29
C LEU A 166 1.82 12.48 15.22
N GLY A 167 1.54 11.65 16.22
CA GLY A 167 0.27 10.92 16.28
C GLY A 167 0.21 9.76 15.30
N PHE A 168 1.30 8.99 15.21
CA PHE A 168 1.49 7.81 14.35
C PHE A 168 0.32 6.81 14.25
N ALA A 169 -0.57 6.74 15.26
CA ALA A 169 -1.77 5.91 15.19
C ALA A 169 -2.87 6.48 14.28
N SER A 170 -2.88 7.79 14.07
CA SER A 170 -3.85 8.55 13.27
C SER A 170 -3.24 9.21 12.04
N ASP A 171 -1.92 9.33 12.00
CA ASP A 171 -1.14 9.91 10.91
C ASP A 171 -0.09 8.89 10.48
N PHE A 172 0.10 8.68 9.19
CA PHE A 172 1.05 7.71 8.65
C PHE A 172 1.78 8.30 7.46
N SER A 173 3.00 7.85 7.23
CA SER A 173 3.80 8.24 6.07
C SER A 173 4.08 7.02 5.22
N LEU A 174 3.92 7.15 3.90
CA LEU A 174 4.37 6.12 2.95
C LEU A 174 5.91 5.98 2.94
N TYR A 175 6.62 6.95 3.52
CA TYR A 175 8.08 6.94 3.63
C TYR A 175 8.58 6.30 4.94
N ASP A 176 7.72 6.07 5.94
CA ASP A 176 8.04 5.27 7.13
C ASP A 176 7.74 3.80 6.81
N ILE A 177 8.74 3.12 6.24
CA ILE A 177 8.61 1.77 5.70
C ILE A 177 8.62 0.74 6.83
N ASN A 178 9.38 1.01 7.89
CA ASN A 178 9.54 0.11 9.01
C ASN A 178 8.40 0.23 10.05
N HIS A 179 7.57 1.28 9.96
CA HIS A 179 6.42 1.60 10.79
C HIS A 179 6.76 1.88 12.26
N ASP A 180 7.87 2.56 12.52
CA ASP A 180 8.30 2.93 13.87
C ASP A 180 7.90 4.37 14.29
N GLY A 181 7.26 5.12 13.39
CA GLY A 181 6.79 6.48 13.60
C GLY A 181 7.85 7.55 13.31
N VAL A 182 8.98 7.17 12.72
CA VAL A 182 10.05 8.07 12.30
C VAL A 182 10.47 7.71 10.88
N VAL A 183 10.53 8.71 9.99
CA VAL A 183 11.16 8.51 8.67
C VAL A 183 12.64 8.86 8.78
N ASP A 184 13.52 7.87 8.66
CA ASP A 184 14.98 8.08 8.76
C ASP A 184 15.80 7.22 7.78
N ASN A 185 17.12 7.14 8.00
CA ASN A 185 18.00 6.35 7.15
C ASN A 185 17.75 4.83 7.26
N LEU A 186 17.09 4.34 8.30
CA LEU A 186 16.61 2.96 8.38
C LEU A 186 15.45 2.71 7.43
N ASP A 187 14.67 3.70 7.01
CA ASP A 187 13.68 3.50 5.93
C ASP A 187 14.33 3.46 4.55
N VAL A 188 15.40 4.25 4.37
CA VAL A 188 16.22 4.22 3.14
C VAL A 188 16.95 2.89 2.99
N THR A 189 17.39 2.31 4.10
CA THR A 189 18.27 1.11 4.10
C THR A 189 17.62 -0.16 4.64
N GLY A 190 16.46 -0.09 5.28
CA GLY A 190 15.85 -1.20 6.02
C GLY A 190 15.14 -2.22 5.15
N PHE A 191 15.05 -1.97 3.84
CA PHE A 191 14.43 -2.87 2.87
C PHE A 191 15.38 -3.27 1.74
N PHE A 192 16.60 -3.66 2.11
CA PHE A 192 17.34 -4.57 1.24
C PHE A 192 16.53 -5.85 1.11
N ARG A 193 16.42 -6.38 -0.11
CA ARG A 193 15.91 -7.73 -0.33
C ARG A 193 16.71 -8.64 0.61
N ASP A 194 16.05 -9.38 1.51
CA ASP A 194 16.75 -10.23 2.50
C ASP A 194 17.84 -11.05 1.79
N GLY A 195 19.11 -10.69 1.97
CA GLY A 195 20.23 -11.37 1.32
C GLY A 195 20.97 -10.57 0.24
N ASP A 196 20.38 -9.56 -0.38
CA ASP A 196 21.04 -8.67 -1.37
C ASP A 196 21.94 -7.66 -0.65
N SER A 197 23.20 -8.03 -0.50
CA SER A 197 24.16 -7.41 0.40
C SER A 197 25.07 -6.40 -0.29
N ASP A 198 25.29 -6.57 -1.59
CA ASP A 198 26.02 -5.62 -2.43
C ASP A 198 25.08 -4.69 -3.22
N ARG A 199 23.76 -4.91 -3.13
CA ARG A 199 22.68 -4.03 -3.59
C ARG A 199 22.61 -3.93 -5.10
N ASP A 200 22.90 -5.03 -5.79
CA ASP A 200 22.81 -5.09 -7.24
C ASP A 200 21.42 -5.56 -7.75
N GLY A 201 20.51 -5.87 -6.83
CA GLY A 201 19.11 -6.20 -7.09
C GLY A 201 18.82 -7.70 -7.19
N ASP A 202 19.82 -8.55 -7.03
CA ASP A 202 19.64 -10.00 -6.95
C ASP A 202 20.19 -10.58 -5.64
N VAL A 203 20.05 -11.90 -5.46
CA VAL A 203 20.69 -12.61 -4.33
C VAL A 203 21.50 -13.75 -4.91
N ASP A 204 22.81 -13.53 -5.01
CA ASP A 204 23.73 -14.38 -5.76
C ASP A 204 24.91 -14.95 -4.92
N LEU A 205 26.01 -15.30 -5.59
CA LEU A 205 27.19 -15.86 -4.93
C LEU A 205 28.00 -14.81 -4.14
N VAL A 206 27.97 -13.54 -4.53
CA VAL A 206 28.59 -12.45 -3.79
C VAL A 206 27.87 -12.29 -2.45
N ASP A 207 26.55 -12.35 -2.47
CA ASP A 207 25.70 -12.32 -1.29
C ASP A 207 25.84 -13.52 -0.38
N VAL A 208 25.94 -14.72 -0.98
CA VAL A 208 26.22 -15.93 -0.21
C VAL A 208 27.53 -15.78 0.55
N ALA A 209 28.56 -15.19 -0.06
CA ALA A 209 29.85 -14.98 0.59
C ALA A 209 29.74 -13.96 1.74
N ALA A 210 28.98 -12.89 1.55
CA ALA A 210 28.65 -11.91 2.58
C ALA A 210 27.90 -12.54 3.76
N PHE A 211 26.82 -13.27 3.48
CA PHE A 211 26.03 -13.98 4.48
C PHE A 211 26.87 -15.01 5.24
N GLN A 212 27.66 -15.84 4.54
CA GLN A 212 28.54 -16.82 5.17
C GLN A 212 29.51 -16.18 6.15
N ARG A 213 30.10 -15.04 5.78
CA ARG A 213 31.02 -14.31 6.66
C ARG A 213 30.33 -13.94 7.98
N CYS A 214 29.10 -13.49 7.93
CA CYS A 214 28.34 -13.13 9.13
C CYS A 214 27.84 -14.34 9.92
N PHE A 215 27.36 -15.38 9.23
CA PHE A 215 26.88 -16.61 9.85
C PHE A 215 27.96 -17.36 10.66
N TYR A 216 29.24 -17.24 10.28
CA TYR A 216 30.35 -17.85 11.03
C TYR A 216 30.92 -16.96 12.13
N LEU A 217 30.69 -15.65 12.09
CA LEU A 217 31.13 -14.73 13.12
C LEU A 217 30.04 -14.66 14.19
N ALA A 218 30.28 -15.29 15.35
CA ALA A 218 29.32 -15.37 16.46
C ALA A 218 28.93 -14.01 17.10
N ASP A 219 29.39 -12.90 16.53
CA ASP A 219 29.14 -11.53 17.01
C ASP A 219 28.78 -10.63 15.82
N PRO A 220 27.50 -10.29 15.62
CA PRO A 220 27.04 -9.43 14.54
C PRO A 220 27.17 -7.94 14.85
N SER A 221 27.88 -7.54 15.91
CA SER A 221 28.05 -6.12 16.28
C SER A 221 28.85 -5.28 15.27
N GLY A 222 29.40 -5.90 14.22
CA GLY A 222 29.85 -5.17 13.05
C GLY A 222 28.67 -4.72 12.19
N THR A 223 28.62 -3.42 11.84
CA THR A 223 27.57 -2.79 11.01
C THR A 223 27.19 -3.56 9.74
N PHE A 224 28.11 -4.35 9.19
CA PHE A 224 27.86 -5.20 8.03
C PHE A 224 26.95 -6.40 8.32
N CYS A 225 27.05 -7.02 9.49
CA CYS A 225 26.29 -8.25 9.80
C CYS A 225 24.90 -7.99 10.36
N THR A 226 24.62 -6.76 10.83
CA THR A 226 23.27 -6.35 11.20
C THR A 226 22.30 -6.47 10.02
N ALA A 227 22.76 -6.22 8.79
CA ALA A 227 21.95 -6.40 7.58
C ALA A 227 21.64 -7.87 7.25
N MET A 228 22.33 -8.83 7.90
CA MET A 228 22.16 -10.27 7.70
C MET A 228 21.35 -10.94 8.82
N ASP A 229 20.98 -10.17 9.86
CA ASP A 229 20.08 -10.58 10.93
C ASP A 229 18.64 -10.24 10.54
N PHE A 230 18.12 -11.01 9.58
CA PHE A 230 16.80 -10.80 9.00
C PHE A 230 15.65 -10.95 10.01
N ARG A 231 15.94 -11.46 11.21
CA ARG A 231 14.95 -11.63 12.28
C ARG A 231 15.09 -10.60 13.40
N GLY A 232 16.15 -9.79 13.38
CA GLY A 232 16.43 -8.76 14.37
C GLY A 232 16.66 -9.29 15.78
N ASP A 233 17.16 -10.53 15.93
CA ASP A 233 17.37 -11.15 17.24
C ASP A 233 18.80 -10.96 17.79
N GLY A 234 19.60 -10.17 17.09
CA GLY A 234 20.97 -9.84 17.43
C GLY A 234 21.95 -10.96 17.10
N GLN A 235 21.57 -11.93 16.25
CA GLN A 235 22.42 -13.04 15.79
C GLN A 235 22.16 -13.34 14.31
N VAL A 236 23.21 -13.70 13.56
CA VAL A 236 23.06 -14.25 12.21
C VAL A 236 23.15 -15.76 12.30
N ASP A 237 22.01 -16.42 12.35
CA ASP A 237 21.92 -17.83 12.69
C ASP A 237 21.07 -18.66 11.70
N ARG A 238 20.72 -19.88 12.11
CA ARG A 238 19.96 -20.81 11.28
C ARG A 238 18.60 -20.25 10.82
N GLY A 239 17.99 -19.37 11.59
CA GLY A 239 16.74 -18.72 11.22
C GLY A 239 16.94 -17.72 10.08
N ASP A 240 18.01 -16.94 10.12
CA ASP A 240 18.38 -15.99 9.05
C ASP A 240 18.77 -16.74 7.78
N PHE A 241 19.51 -17.84 7.92
CA PHE A 241 19.86 -18.69 6.79
C PHE A 241 18.63 -19.23 6.03
N ARG A 242 17.54 -19.54 6.74
CA ARG A 242 16.30 -19.98 6.08
C ARG A 242 15.67 -18.87 5.24
N ARG A 243 15.73 -17.62 5.70
CA ARG A 243 15.25 -16.47 4.94
C ARG A 243 16.14 -16.20 3.75
N PHE A 244 17.45 -16.16 3.96
CA PHE A 244 18.46 -16.00 2.91
C PHE A 244 18.27 -16.98 1.75
N VAL A 245 18.14 -18.28 2.05
CA VAL A 245 17.92 -19.32 1.03
C VAL A 245 16.60 -19.13 0.28
N GLY A 246 15.58 -18.59 0.95
CA GLY A 246 14.30 -18.24 0.31
C GLY A 246 14.39 -17.06 -0.64
N SER A 247 15.41 -16.22 -0.50
CA SER A 247 15.62 -15.03 -1.32
C SER A 247 16.56 -15.24 -2.51
N LEU A 248 17.29 -16.37 -2.56
CA LEU A 248 18.19 -16.71 -3.67
C LEU A 248 17.45 -16.64 -5.01
N THR A 249 17.86 -15.71 -5.86
CA THR A 249 17.34 -15.59 -7.22
C THR A 249 18.24 -16.23 -8.26
N GLY A 250 19.49 -16.52 -7.88
CA GLY A 250 20.54 -16.84 -8.84
C GLY A 250 21.03 -15.57 -9.54
N PRO A 251 22.12 -15.67 -10.32
CA PRO A 251 22.63 -14.54 -11.07
C PRO A 251 21.57 -14.07 -12.06
N LEU A 252 21.28 -12.77 -12.08
CA LEU A 252 20.62 -12.16 -13.23
C LEU A 252 21.48 -12.45 -14.46
N ASP A 253 21.04 -13.37 -15.30
CA ASP A 253 21.63 -13.56 -16.62
C ASP A 253 21.50 -12.21 -17.35
N GLU A 254 22.57 -11.41 -17.40
CA GLU A 254 22.73 -10.24 -18.30
C GLU A 254 22.61 -10.62 -19.80
N LEU A 255 22.21 -11.85 -20.11
CA LEU A 255 22.15 -12.42 -21.46
C LEU A 255 20.87 -12.05 -22.25
N GLU A 256 19.91 -11.34 -21.67
CA GLU A 256 18.70 -10.91 -22.41
C GLU A 256 18.71 -9.47 -22.96
N SER A 257 19.77 -8.68 -22.78
CA SER A 257 19.86 -7.35 -23.44
C SER A 257 20.36 -7.41 -24.91
N GLY A 258 20.29 -8.58 -25.55
CA GLY A 258 20.94 -8.87 -26.83
C GLY A 258 20.07 -9.57 -27.89
N ARG A 259 18.75 -9.35 -27.93
CA ARG A 259 17.88 -9.77 -29.05
C ARG A 259 16.86 -8.72 -29.46
#